data_AF-A0A2M8C5I8-F1
#
_entry.id   AF-A0A2M8C5I8-F1
#
_cell.length_a   1.000
_cell.length_b   1.000
_cell.length_c   1.000
_cell.angle_alpha   90.00
_cell.angle_beta   90.00
_cell.angle_gamma   90.00
#
_symmetry.space_group_name_H-M   'P 1'
#
loop_
_entity.id
_entity.type
_entity.pdbx_description
1 polymer ?
#
loop_
_entity_poly.entity_id
_entity_poly.type
_entity_poly.pdbx_seq_one_letter_code
_entity_poly.pdbx_strand_id
1 'polypeptide(L)'
;HGIDPYPHSYHPSHNIKEAIALFREHGEKSPIVSLAGRIVARRSMGKMAFLDIRDGWGKIQLCFRRDLLDEGRYELLKEFDIGDFIGAQGKLFQTRTGEITLEVTDFTMLSKSLCPLPEKWHGLTDVEIR
;
A
#
# COMPACT_ATOMS: atom_id res chain seq x y z
N HIS A 1 -3.71 -11.09 -25.01
CA HIS A 1 -4.76 -10.64 -24.09
C HIS A 1 -4.14 -9.59 -23.17
N GLY A 2 -4.46 -8.31 -23.41
CA GLY A 2 -3.81 -7.16 -22.78
C GLY A 2 -4.27 -7.00 -21.34
N ILE A 3 -3.33 -7.12 -20.42
CA ILE A 3 -3.53 -6.78 -19.02
C ILE A 3 -3.20 -5.30 -18.91
N ASP A 4 -4.19 -4.52 -18.47
CA ASP A 4 -4.08 -3.08 -18.32
C ASP A 4 -3.17 -2.76 -17.11
N PRO A 5 -1.96 -2.18 -17.32
CA PRO A 5 -1.05 -1.86 -16.23
C PRO A 5 -1.53 -0.68 -15.38
N TYR A 6 -2.58 0.02 -15.85
CA TYR A 6 -3.27 1.06 -15.11
C TYR A 6 -4.71 0.60 -14.95
N PRO A 7 -5.12 -0.08 -13.87
CA PRO A 7 -6.55 -0.28 -13.65
C PRO A 7 -7.22 1.09 -13.79
N HIS A 8 -8.10 1.22 -14.79
CA HIS A 8 -8.72 2.49 -15.21
C HIS A 8 -9.31 3.30 -14.04
N SER A 9 -9.49 2.65 -12.87
CA SER A 9 -9.69 3.31 -11.59
C SER A 9 -9.30 2.40 -10.42
N TYR A 10 -8.31 2.80 -9.61
CA TYR A 10 -8.15 2.28 -8.26
C TYR A 10 -9.07 3.08 -7.33
N HIS A 11 -10.02 2.40 -6.71
CA HIS A 11 -10.96 3.01 -5.77
C HIS A 11 -10.54 2.69 -4.33
N PRO A 12 -9.86 3.62 -3.62
CA PRO A 12 -9.62 3.43 -2.21
C PRO A 12 -10.97 3.40 -1.48
N SER A 13 -11.14 2.48 -0.53
CA SER A 13 -12.36 2.39 0.26
C SER A 13 -12.52 3.55 1.23
N HIS A 14 -11.41 4.16 1.64
CA HIS A 14 -11.36 5.29 2.57
C HIS A 14 -10.24 6.25 2.17
N ASN A 15 -10.37 7.52 2.53
CA ASN A 15 -9.21 8.40 2.62
C ASN A 15 -8.44 8.18 3.93
N ILE A 16 -7.23 8.73 4.03
CA ILE A 16 -6.35 8.53 5.20
C ILE A 16 -7.00 9.03 6.49
N LYS A 17 -7.73 10.15 6.44
CA LYS A 17 -8.40 10.72 7.61
C LYS A 17 -9.51 9.81 8.12
N GLU A 18 -10.31 9.25 7.22
CA GLU A 18 -11.35 8.27 7.54
C GLU A 18 -10.77 6.99 8.13
N ALA A 19 -9.69 6.46 7.55
CA ALA A 19 -9.03 5.26 8.08
C ALA A 19 -8.52 5.48 9.51
N ILE A 20 -7.90 6.63 9.78
CA ILE A 20 -7.46 7.00 11.14
C ILE A 20 -8.66 7.10 12.10
N ALA A 21 -9.77 7.70 11.68
CA ALA A 21 -10.97 7.79 12.49
C ALA A 21 -11.56 6.41 12.79
N LEU A 22 -11.63 5.54 11.77
CA LEU A 22 -12.13 4.18 11.88
C LEU A 22 -11.31 3.34 12.87
N PHE A 23 -9.98 3.48 12.84
CA PHE A 23 -9.10 2.83 13.81
C PHE A 23 -9.27 3.38 15.23
N ARG A 24 -9.52 4.68 15.39
CA ARG A 24 -9.78 5.25 16.73
C ARG A 24 -11.08 4.74 17.33
N GLU A 25 -12.06 4.42 16.50
CA GLU A 25 -13.35 3.91 16.94
C GLU A 25 -13.31 2.39 17.22
N HIS A 26 -12.70 1.62 16.33
CA HIS A 26 -12.77 0.15 16.36
C HIS A 26 -11.46 -0.53 16.80
N GLY A 27 -10.35 0.21 16.86
CA GLY A 27 -9.01 -0.32 17.13
C GLY A 27 -8.62 -1.40 16.13
N GLU A 28 -7.97 -2.45 16.64
CA GLU A 28 -7.55 -3.63 15.86
C GLU A 28 -8.75 -4.43 15.26
N LYS A 29 -10.00 -4.09 15.61
CA LYS A 29 -11.21 -4.66 15.00
C LYS A 29 -11.71 -3.89 13.79
N SER A 30 -11.01 -2.83 13.36
CA SER A 30 -11.34 -2.14 12.12
C SER A 30 -11.36 -3.13 10.93
N PRO A 31 -12.27 -2.93 9.97
CA PRO A 31 -12.27 -3.73 8.75
C PRO A 31 -10.98 -3.49 7.95
N ILE A 32 -10.72 -4.37 6.99
CA ILE A 32 -9.67 -4.16 5.98
C ILE A 32 -10.00 -2.89 5.19
N VAL A 33 -9.01 -2.02 5.02
CA VAL A 33 -9.16 -0.78 4.26
C VAL A 33 -8.22 -0.77 3.07
N SER A 34 -8.60 -0.07 2.00
CA SER A 34 -7.74 0.23 0.86
C SER A 34 -7.53 1.74 0.78
N LEU A 35 -6.28 2.15 0.72
CA LEU A 35 -5.85 3.54 0.68
C LEU A 35 -5.06 3.79 -0.62
N ALA A 36 -5.01 5.04 -1.05
CA ALA A 36 -4.15 5.48 -2.14
C ALA A 36 -3.47 6.80 -1.74
N GLY A 37 -2.22 6.97 -2.16
CA GLY A 37 -1.50 8.21 -1.88
C GLY A 37 -0.15 8.26 -2.56
N ARG A 38 0.48 9.43 -2.47
CA ARG A 38 1.83 9.66 -2.95
C ARG A 38 2.85 9.24 -1.90
N ILE A 39 3.84 8.45 -2.29
CA ILE A 39 4.95 8.08 -1.42
C ILE A 39 5.79 9.32 -1.12
N VAL A 40 5.94 9.65 0.16
CA VAL A 40 6.72 10.81 0.64
C VAL A 40 7.95 10.41 1.42
N ALA A 41 8.01 9.18 1.93
CA ALA A 41 9.20 8.61 2.54
C ALA A 41 9.23 7.10 2.37
N ARG A 42 10.44 6.53 2.36
CA ARG A 42 10.69 5.09 2.27
C ARG A 42 11.82 4.70 3.21
N ARG A 43 11.63 3.60 3.95
CA ARG A 43 12.62 3.03 4.88
C ARG A 43 12.57 1.50 4.76
N SER A 44 13.72 0.84 4.66
CA SER A 44 13.81 -0.63 4.63
C SER A 44 14.65 -1.14 5.80
N MET A 45 14.16 -2.17 6.49
CA MET A 45 14.81 -2.77 7.65
C MET A 45 14.72 -4.30 7.58
N GLY A 46 15.74 -4.91 6.96
CA GLY A 46 15.81 -6.37 6.81
C GLY A 46 14.62 -6.94 6.04
N LYS A 47 13.74 -7.68 6.73
CA LYS A 47 12.54 -8.32 6.17
C LYS A 47 11.30 -7.42 6.17
N MET A 48 11.43 -6.19 6.64
CA MET A 48 10.35 -5.21 6.69
C MET A 48 10.70 -3.99 5.85
N ALA A 49 9.67 -3.37 5.28
CA ALA A 49 9.79 -2.08 4.65
C ALA A 49 8.62 -1.19 5.09
N PHE A 50 8.89 0.11 5.18
CA PHE A 50 7.94 1.12 5.58
C PHE A 50 7.90 2.21 4.51
N LEU A 51 6.69 2.54 4.06
CA LEU A 51 6.45 3.68 3.19
C LEU A 51 5.53 4.66 3.91
N ASP A 52 5.83 5.94 3.87
CA ASP A 52 4.87 6.95 4.27
C ASP A 52 4.16 7.43 3.01
N ILE A 53 2.83 7.36 2.99
CA ILE A 53 2.01 7.90 1.90
C ILE A 53 1.23 9.11 2.36
N ARG A 54 0.94 10.01 1.41
CA ARG A 54 0.14 11.22 1.64
C ARG A 54 -0.95 11.35 0.59
N ASP A 55 -2.16 11.63 1.03
CA ASP A 55 -3.30 12.01 0.19
C ASP A 55 -3.67 13.48 0.47
N GLY A 56 -4.82 13.94 -0.05
CA GLY A 56 -5.31 15.30 0.20
C GLY A 56 -5.76 15.57 1.65
N TRP A 57 -5.84 14.54 2.49
CA TRP A 57 -6.44 14.59 3.83
C TRP A 57 -5.46 14.30 4.95
N GLY A 58 -4.32 13.66 4.67
CA GLY A 58 -3.32 13.36 5.69
C GLY A 58 -2.16 12.49 5.21
N LYS A 59 -1.43 11.96 6.19
CA LYS A 59 -0.30 11.04 5.99
C LYS A 59 -0.55 9.78 6.83
N ILE A 60 -0.19 8.62 6.29
CA ILE A 60 -0.19 7.36 7.04
C ILE A 60 1.05 6.54 6.68
N GLN A 61 1.52 5.74 7.64
CA GLN A 61 2.58 4.76 7.42
C GLN A 61 1.99 3.46 6.88
N LEU A 62 2.67 2.87 5.90
CA LEU A 62 2.44 1.54 5.37
C LEU A 62 3.56 0.63 5.85
N CYS A 63 3.21 -0.56 6.34
CA CYS A 63 4.15 -1.59 6.78
C CYS A 63 4.05 -2.80 5.85
N PHE A 64 5.16 -3.15 5.22
CA PHE A 64 5.30 -4.30 4.33
C PHE A 64 6.18 -5.34 5.03
N ARG A 65 5.68 -6.55 5.12
CA ARG A 65 6.35 -7.69 5.77
C ARG A 65 6.59 -8.78 4.75
N ARG A 66 7.83 -9.23 4.60
CA ARG A 66 8.18 -10.29 3.63
C ARG A 66 7.48 -11.63 3.92
N ASP A 67 7.03 -11.86 5.14
CA ASP A 67 6.27 -13.04 5.54
C ASP A 67 4.77 -12.95 5.19
N LEU A 68 4.24 -11.75 4.94
CA LEU A 68 2.84 -11.53 4.56
C LEU A 68 2.64 -11.31 3.05
N LEU A 69 3.73 -11.09 2.33
CA LEU A 69 3.73 -10.83 0.89
C LEU A 69 4.53 -11.93 0.20
N ASP A 70 4.02 -12.47 -0.89
CA ASP A 70 4.77 -13.41 -1.73
C ASP A 70 6.10 -12.79 -2.18
N GLU A 71 7.15 -13.60 -2.35
CA GLU A 71 8.50 -13.09 -2.67
C GLU A 71 8.51 -12.19 -3.91
N GLY A 72 7.76 -12.55 -4.95
CA GLY A 72 7.63 -11.72 -6.17
C GLY A 72 6.97 -10.37 -5.94
N ARG A 73 6.01 -10.29 -5.01
CA ARG A 73 5.37 -9.03 -4.63
C ARG A 73 6.31 -8.18 -3.80
N TYR A 74 7.02 -8.76 -2.84
CA TYR A 74 7.98 -8.00 -2.04
C TYR A 74 9.10 -7.40 -2.91
N GLU A 75 9.54 -8.11 -3.95
CA GLU A 75 10.50 -7.58 -4.92
C GLU A 75 9.93 -6.39 -5.72
N LEU A 76 8.65 -6.39 -6.08
CA LEU A 76 7.98 -5.23 -6.70
C LEU A 76 8.06 -3.97 -5.85
N LEU A 77 8.08 -4.12 -4.52
CA LEU A 77 8.21 -2.97 -3.63
C LEU A 77 9.49 -2.19 -3.92
N LYS A 78 10.57 -2.83 -4.42
CA LYS A 78 11.82 -2.14 -4.80
C LYS A 78 11.67 -1.17 -5.95
N GLU A 79 10.66 -1.36 -6.80
CA GLU A 79 10.39 -0.50 -7.96
C GLU A 79 9.68 0.81 -7.58
N PHE A 80 9.20 0.96 -6.35
CA PHE A 80 8.54 2.19 -5.90
C PHE A 80 9.54 3.25 -5.44
N ASP A 81 9.44 4.44 -6.00
CA ASP A 81 10.26 5.59 -5.64
C ASP A 81 9.47 6.62 -4.82
N ILE A 82 10.21 7.50 -4.13
CA ILE A 82 9.60 8.69 -3.52
C ILE A 82 8.99 9.52 -4.64
N GLY A 83 7.72 9.86 -4.48
CA GLY A 83 6.93 10.58 -5.46
C GLY A 83 5.93 9.71 -6.21
N ASP A 84 6.12 8.40 -6.27
CA ASP A 84 5.19 7.49 -6.93
C ASP A 84 3.84 7.42 -6.20
N PHE A 85 2.79 7.11 -6.93
CA PHE A 85 1.48 6.83 -6.37
C PHE A 85 1.30 5.33 -6.19
N ILE A 86 0.89 4.96 -4.97
CA ILE A 86 0.65 3.58 -4.56
C ILE A 86 -0.78 3.45 -4.04
N GLY A 87 -1.44 2.36 -4.41
CA GLY A 87 -2.62 1.83 -3.76
C GLY A 87 -2.20 0.69 -2.84
N ALA A 88 -2.65 0.69 -1.59
CA ALA A 88 -2.36 -0.36 -0.63
C ALA A 88 -3.63 -0.78 0.11
N GLN A 89 -3.78 -2.08 0.35
CA GLN A 89 -4.86 -2.68 1.11
C GLN A 89 -4.27 -3.46 2.29
N GLY A 90 -4.95 -3.39 3.43
CA GLY A 90 -4.49 -4.09 4.62
C GLY A 90 -5.29 -3.81 5.88
N LYS A 91 -4.75 -4.26 7.01
CA LYS A 91 -5.32 -4.06 8.34
C LYS A 91 -4.65 -2.87 9.02
N LEU A 92 -5.44 -2.05 9.72
CA LEU A 92 -4.90 -0.97 10.53
C LEU A 92 -4.44 -1.53 11.88
N PHE A 93 -3.26 -1.11 12.32
CA PHE A 93 -2.73 -1.43 13.63
C PHE A 93 -1.99 -0.23 14.23
N GLN A 94 -1.77 -0.26 15.54
CA GLN A 94 -0.93 0.74 16.21
C GLN A 94 0.48 0.19 16.49
N THR A 95 1.50 0.91 16.03
CA THR A 95 2.90 0.58 16.37
C THR A 95 3.19 0.86 17.85
N ARG A 96 4.29 0.30 18.38
CA ARG A 96 4.72 0.54 19.77
C ARG A 96 4.99 2.01 20.10
N THR A 97 5.30 2.81 19.09
CA THR A 97 5.51 4.27 19.21
C THR A 97 4.21 5.07 19.13
N GLY A 98 3.06 4.41 19.00
CA GLY A 98 1.74 5.04 18.96
C GLY A 98 1.29 5.47 17.56
N GLU A 99 2.07 5.22 16.51
CA GLU A 99 1.71 5.59 15.13
C GLU A 99 0.77 4.55 14.50
N ILE A 100 -0.39 5.01 14.02
CA ILE A 100 -1.36 4.20 13.27
C ILE A 100 -0.77 3.88 11.91
N THR A 101 -0.73 2.59 11.58
CA THR A 101 -0.04 2.06 10.40
C THR A 101 -0.95 1.06 9.70
N LEU A 102 -0.90 1.01 8.37
CA LEU A 102 -1.54 -0.04 7.57
C LEU A 102 -0.55 -1.20 7.40
N GLU A 103 -0.85 -2.39 7.95
CA GLU A 103 -0.15 -3.63 7.64
C GLU A 103 -0.63 -4.13 6.28
N VAL A 104 0.21 -3.99 5.26
CA VAL A 104 -0.14 -4.19 3.86
C VAL A 104 -0.15 -5.67 3.51
N THR A 105 -1.29 -6.15 3.02
CA THR A 105 -1.47 -7.50 2.48
C THR A 105 -1.50 -7.50 0.95
N ASP A 106 -1.92 -6.39 0.34
CA ASP A 106 -1.92 -6.20 -1.12
C ASP A 106 -1.55 -4.75 -1.47
N PHE A 107 -0.85 -4.56 -2.58
CA PHE A 107 -0.54 -3.22 -3.11
C PHE A 107 -0.38 -3.22 -4.61
N THR A 108 -0.66 -2.06 -5.21
CA THR A 108 -0.63 -1.81 -6.65
C THR A 108 0.04 -0.46 -6.94
N MET A 109 0.84 -0.41 -8.00
CA MET A 109 1.41 0.83 -8.50
C MET A 109 0.37 1.58 -9.33
N LEU A 110 0.08 2.83 -8.97
CA LEU A 110 -0.94 3.63 -9.66
C LEU A 110 -0.32 4.55 -10.70
N SER A 111 0.83 5.15 -10.37
CA SER A 111 1.56 6.03 -11.28
C SER A 111 3.02 6.17 -10.86
N LYS A 112 3.94 6.07 -11.83
CA LYS A 112 5.37 6.38 -11.67
C LYS A 112 5.59 7.87 -11.86
N SER A 113 6.39 8.49 -10.99
CA SER A 113 6.76 9.91 -11.12
C SER A 113 7.71 10.20 -12.27
N LEU A 114 8.58 9.25 -12.65
CA LEU A 114 9.57 9.42 -13.73
C LEU A 114 9.84 8.08 -14.43
N CYS A 115 9.59 7.99 -15.76
CA CYS A 115 9.91 6.90 -16.70
C CYS A 115 8.99 5.64 -16.74
N PRO A 116 8.93 4.96 -17.92
CA PRO A 116 7.96 3.89 -18.19
C PRO A 116 8.21 2.62 -17.36
N LEU A 117 7.12 1.93 -17.06
CA LEU A 117 7.10 0.67 -16.29
C LEU A 117 8.03 -0.39 -16.93
N PRO A 118 8.76 -1.19 -16.13
CA PRO A 118 9.51 -2.32 -16.67
C PRO A 118 8.56 -3.37 -17.29
N GLU A 119 8.87 -3.82 -18.51
CA GLU A 119 8.09 -4.73 -19.38
C GLU A 119 7.75 -6.12 -18.78
N LYS A 120 8.13 -6.40 -17.53
CA LYS A 120 8.05 -7.74 -16.92
C LYS A 120 6.76 -8.04 -16.15
N TRP A 121 5.80 -7.11 -16.09
CA TRP A 121 4.60 -7.29 -15.28
C TRP A 121 3.40 -7.79 -16.08
N HIS A 122 3.42 -9.08 -16.39
CA HIS A 122 2.21 -9.84 -16.72
C HIS A 122 1.60 -10.40 -15.43
N GLY A 123 0.47 -9.79 -15.01
CA GLY A 123 -0.56 -10.42 -14.18
C GLY A 123 -0.13 -11.18 -12.93
N LEU A 124 -0.06 -10.49 -11.78
CA LEU A 124 -0.40 -11.16 -10.52
C LEU A 124 -1.92 -11.06 -10.35
N THR A 125 -2.55 -12.02 -10.99
CA THR A 125 -3.94 -12.42 -10.91
C THR A 125 -4.39 -12.54 -9.46
N ASP A 126 -5.59 -12.01 -9.18
CA ASP A 126 -6.51 -12.31 -8.08
C ASP A 126 -6.00 -13.29 -7.01
N VAL A 127 -5.74 -12.77 -5.81
CA VAL A 127 -5.88 -13.59 -4.61
C VAL A 127 -7.30 -13.39 -4.11
N GLU A 128 -8.23 -14.16 -4.68
CA GLU A 128 -9.49 -14.49 -4.02
C GLU A 128 -9.16 -15.07 -2.64
N ILE A 129 -9.39 -14.29 -1.59
CA ILE A 129 -9.35 -14.78 -0.21
C ILE A 129 -10.66 -15.56 0.00
N ARG A 130 -10.58 -16.89 -0.04
CA ARG A 130 -11.64 -17.78 0.45
C ARG A 130 -11.75 -17.76 1.98
#